data_AF-A0A1J3FFF8-F1
#
_entry.id   AF-A0A1J3FFF8-F1
#
_cell.length_a   1.000
_cell.length_b   1.000
_cell.length_c   1.000
_cell.angle_alpha   90.00
_cell.angle_beta   90.00
_cell.angle_gamma   90.00
#
_symmetry.space_group_name_H-M   'P 1'
#
loop_
_entity.id
_entity.type
_entity.pdbx_description
1 polymer ?
#
loop_
_entity_poly.entity_id
_entity_poly.type
_entity_poly.pdbx_seq_one_letter_code
_entity_poly.pdbx_strand_id
1 'polypeptide(L)'
;MRGRSEGGRKKRVVAFVCFVAVVLVIVYLFCGSSDHRASAIEYGRKLGLGGDEDETKKDDTSSYDGFTPRSFPVCDDRHSELIPCLDRNLIYQMRLKLDLSLMEHYERHCPPYERRFNCLIPPPNGYKVPIKWPKSRDEVWKVNIPHTHLAHEKSDQNWMV
;
A
#
# COMPACT_ATOMS: atom_id res chain seq x y z
N MET A 1 24.51 -58.85 24.02
CA MET A 1 24.70 -57.65 23.17
C MET A 1 23.75 -56.56 23.65
N ARG A 2 24.24 -55.32 23.68
CA ARG A 2 23.80 -54.16 24.47
C ARG A 2 22.40 -53.64 24.06
N GLY A 3 21.41 -53.80 24.94
CA GLY A 3 20.07 -53.20 24.80
C GLY A 3 20.15 -51.67 24.80
N ARG A 4 19.68 -51.04 23.73
CA ARG A 4 19.84 -49.59 23.50
C ARG A 4 18.48 -48.89 23.40
N SER A 5 18.10 -48.27 24.52
CA SER A 5 17.24 -47.09 24.66
C SER A 5 15.95 -46.99 23.82
N GLU A 6 14.97 -47.83 24.15
CA GLU A 6 13.59 -47.63 23.67
C GLU A 6 12.91 -46.39 24.32
N GLY A 7 13.31 -46.08 25.56
CA GLY A 7 12.78 -44.94 26.32
C GLY A 7 13.16 -43.56 25.77
N GLY A 8 14.33 -43.42 25.14
CA GLY A 8 14.75 -42.15 24.53
C GLY A 8 13.99 -41.83 23.24
N ARG A 9 13.66 -42.86 22.45
CA ARG A 9 12.89 -42.70 21.21
C ARG A 9 11.44 -42.30 21.50
N LYS A 10 10.80 -42.93 22.49
CA LYS A 10 9.44 -42.58 22.94
C LYS A 10 9.37 -41.16 23.49
N LYS A 11 10.35 -40.72 24.30
CA LYS A 11 10.43 -39.34 24.82
C LYS A 11 10.57 -38.29 23.71
N ARG A 12 11.36 -38.58 22.67
CA ARG A 12 11.50 -37.69 21.50
C ARG A 12 10.22 -37.62 20.66
N VAL A 13 9.53 -38.74 20.50
CA VAL A 13 8.24 -38.78 19.78
C VAL A 13 7.18 -38.01 20.57
N VAL A 14 7.08 -38.20 21.89
CA VAL A 14 6.15 -37.46 22.75
C VAL A 14 6.46 -35.97 22.72
N ALA A 15 7.73 -35.57 22.84
CA ALA A 15 8.12 -34.17 22.77
C ALA A 15 7.77 -33.53 21.40
N PHE A 16 7.97 -34.28 20.30
CA PHE A 16 7.61 -33.81 18.96
C PHE A 16 6.10 -33.65 18.79
N VAL A 17 5.30 -34.61 19.27
CA VAL A 17 3.84 -34.54 19.23
C VAL A 17 3.32 -33.36 20.07
N CYS A 18 3.87 -33.15 21.27
CA CYS A 18 3.53 -31.99 22.10
C CYS A 18 3.90 -30.68 21.43
N PHE A 19 5.07 -30.58 20.78
CA PHE A 19 5.49 -29.39 20.05
C PHE A 19 4.55 -29.08 18.87
N VAL A 20 4.21 -30.11 18.07
CA VAL A 20 3.26 -29.95 16.95
C VAL A 20 1.88 -29.52 17.45
N ALA A 21 1.39 -30.08 18.56
CA ALA A 21 0.12 -29.67 19.16
C ALA A 21 0.14 -28.21 19.63
N VAL A 22 1.23 -27.76 20.26
CA VAL A 22 1.39 -26.36 20.68
C VAL A 22 1.43 -25.43 19.46
N VAL A 23 2.16 -25.79 18.40
CA VAL A 23 2.19 -25.01 17.16
C VAL A 23 0.81 -24.93 16.52
N LEU A 24 0.04 -26.03 16.48
CA LEU A 24 -1.32 -26.02 15.94
C LEU A 24 -2.28 -25.17 16.77
N VAL A 25 -2.14 -25.16 18.10
CA VAL A 25 -2.92 -24.27 18.98
C VAL A 25 -2.53 -22.81 18.76
N ILE A 26 -1.23 -22.51 18.63
CA ILE A 26 -0.74 -21.17 18.28
C ILE A 26 -1.31 -20.75 16.92
N VAL A 27 -1.20 -21.58 15.89
CA VAL A 27 -1.78 -21.29 14.58
C VAL A 27 -3.30 -21.09 14.67
N TYR A 28 -4.00 -21.88 15.47
CA TYR A 28 -5.44 -21.70 15.69
C TYR A 28 -5.76 -20.39 16.43
N LEU A 29 -4.94 -19.97 17.41
CA LEU A 29 -5.14 -18.71 18.12
C LEU A 29 -4.77 -17.48 17.26
N PHE A 30 -3.72 -17.57 16.44
CA PHE A 30 -3.28 -16.46 15.59
C PHE A 30 -4.03 -16.40 14.24
N CYS A 31 -4.51 -17.54 13.72
CA CYS A 31 -5.21 -17.64 12.44
C CYS A 31 -6.73 -17.79 12.62
N GLY A 32 -7.22 -18.27 13.77
CA GLY A 32 -8.64 -18.36 14.10
C GLY A 32 -9.30 -17.02 14.44
N SER A 33 -8.52 -15.95 14.60
CA SER A 33 -9.02 -14.56 14.60
C SER A 33 -8.86 -13.85 13.25
N SER A 34 -8.36 -14.54 12.22
CA SER A 34 -8.35 -14.02 10.85
C SER A 34 -9.60 -14.50 10.11
N ASP A 35 -10.76 -13.93 10.46
CA ASP A 35 -11.96 -13.96 9.60
C ASP A 35 -11.73 -13.07 8.36
N HIS A 36 -10.77 -13.48 7.53
CA HIS A 36 -10.74 -13.15 6.11
C HIS A 36 -10.60 -14.45 5.34
N ARG A 37 -11.75 -15.10 5.17
CA ARG A 37 -12.02 -16.14 4.17
C ARG A 37 -11.68 -15.59 2.78
N ALA A 38 -10.42 -15.69 2.39
CA ALA A 38 -10.02 -15.59 0.99
C ALA A 38 -10.45 -16.89 0.31
N SER A 39 -11.66 -16.90 -0.24
CA SER A 39 -12.14 -17.94 -1.13
C SER A 39 -11.32 -17.92 -2.42
N ALA A 40 -10.27 -18.73 -2.46
CA ALA A 40 -9.76 -19.29 -3.70
C ALA A 40 -10.77 -20.34 -4.16
N ILE A 41 -11.64 -19.98 -5.10
CA ILE A 41 -12.31 -20.81 -6.13
C ILE A 41 -13.24 -19.84 -6.87
N GLU A 42 -12.80 -19.33 -8.03
CA GLU A 42 -13.68 -19.10 -9.20
C GLU A 42 -12.82 -18.74 -10.42
N TYR A 43 -12.03 -19.70 -10.91
CA TYR A 43 -11.56 -19.69 -12.30
C TYR A 43 -12.09 -20.95 -12.95
N GLY A 44 -13.30 -20.85 -13.50
CA GLY A 44 -13.89 -21.97 -14.21
C GLY A 44 -15.41 -21.95 -14.28
N ARG A 45 -16.00 -20.90 -14.87
CA ARG A 45 -17.29 -20.96 -15.60
C ARG A 45 -17.73 -19.59 -16.10
N LYS A 46 -17.35 -19.22 -17.32
CA LYS A 46 -18.25 -18.55 -18.27
C LYS A 46 -17.65 -18.52 -19.69
N LEU A 47 -17.54 -19.70 -20.29
CA LEU A 47 -17.83 -19.83 -21.72
C LEU A 47 -19.35 -19.96 -21.80
N GLY A 48 -20.01 -18.88 -22.21
CA GLY A 48 -21.47 -18.82 -22.30
C GLY A 48 -21.87 -17.63 -23.14
N LEU A 49 -22.05 -17.88 -24.45
CA LEU A 49 -22.85 -17.08 -25.36
C LEU A 49 -24.23 -16.82 -24.74
N GLY A 50 -24.72 -15.58 -24.80
CA GLY A 50 -26.08 -15.23 -24.40
C GLY A 50 -26.16 -13.76 -24.00
N GLY A 51 -26.75 -12.94 -24.87
CA GLY A 51 -26.93 -11.50 -24.68
C GLY A 51 -28.01 -11.15 -23.65
N ASP A 52 -28.05 -9.87 -23.32
CA ASP A 52 -29.27 -9.06 -23.15
C ASP A 52 -28.81 -7.59 -23.13
N GLU A 53 -29.33 -6.81 -24.08
CA GLU A 53 -29.31 -5.36 -24.07
C GLU A 53 -30.48 -4.92 -23.16
N ASP A 54 -30.24 -4.14 -22.10
CA ASP A 54 -31.23 -3.15 -21.66
C ASP A 54 -30.62 -2.03 -20.77
N GLU A 55 -30.63 -0.85 -21.38
CA GLU A 55 -30.97 0.50 -20.91
C GLU A 55 -30.62 1.06 -19.51
N THR A 56 -29.87 2.17 -19.59
CA THR A 56 -30.23 3.51 -19.09
C THR A 56 -30.12 3.83 -17.58
N LYS A 57 -29.14 4.69 -17.26
CA LYS A 57 -29.39 5.84 -16.37
C LYS A 57 -28.58 7.08 -16.78
N LYS A 58 -29.31 8.05 -17.35
CA LYS A 58 -28.99 9.47 -17.45
C LYS A 58 -28.99 10.11 -16.07
N ASP A 59 -28.03 10.98 -15.79
CA ASP A 59 -28.12 12.44 -15.53
C ASP A 59 -26.66 12.85 -15.18
N ASP A 60 -26.11 13.98 -15.60
CA ASP A 60 -26.39 15.23 -14.90
C ASP A 60 -26.46 16.42 -15.87
N THR A 61 -27.70 16.83 -16.08
CA THR A 61 -28.14 18.18 -16.38
C THR A 61 -27.45 19.18 -15.44
N SER A 62 -26.94 20.28 -16.00
CA SER A 62 -26.35 21.40 -15.24
C SER A 62 -27.40 22.07 -14.35
N SER A 63 -27.55 21.57 -13.13
CA SER A 63 -28.21 22.26 -12.04
C SER A 63 -27.15 23.09 -11.31
N TYR A 64 -27.47 24.34 -10.97
CA TYR A 64 -26.73 25.10 -9.95
C TYR A 64 -26.96 24.43 -8.59
N ASP A 65 -26.33 23.29 -8.40
CA ASP A 65 -26.31 22.51 -7.18
C ASP A 65 -25.28 23.11 -6.24
N GLY A 66 -25.67 23.33 -4.98
CA GLY A 66 -24.77 23.85 -3.96
C GLY A 66 -23.54 22.96 -3.88
N PHE A 67 -22.36 23.52 -4.19
CA PHE A 67 -21.10 22.80 -4.17
C PHE A 67 -20.86 22.26 -2.76
N THR A 68 -21.23 21.00 -2.53
CA THR A 68 -20.84 20.27 -1.32
C THR A 68 -19.49 19.65 -1.64
N PRO A 69 -18.37 20.17 -1.09
CA PRO A 69 -17.06 19.62 -1.38
C PRO A 69 -17.02 18.16 -0.93
N ARG A 70 -16.68 17.25 -1.85
CA ARG A 70 -16.40 15.85 -1.49
C ARG A 70 -15.21 15.85 -0.53
N SER A 71 -15.41 15.33 0.68
CA SER A 71 -14.35 15.19 1.66
C SER A 71 -13.53 13.93 1.38
N PHE A 72 -12.21 14.07 1.33
CA PHE A 72 -11.29 12.94 1.25
C PHE A 72 -10.88 12.49 2.66
N PRO A 73 -10.74 11.18 2.92
CA PRO A 73 -10.21 10.69 4.19
C PRO A 73 -8.73 11.08 4.33
N VAL A 74 -8.21 11.05 5.56
CA VAL A 74 -6.78 11.31 5.84
C VAL A 74 -5.98 10.02 5.65
N CYS A 75 -4.84 10.08 4.97
CA CYS A 75 -3.90 8.97 4.81
C CYS A 75 -3.05 8.78 6.08
N ASP A 76 -2.47 7.59 6.24
CA ASP A 76 -1.35 7.39 7.18
C ASP A 76 -0.09 8.14 6.69
N ASP A 77 0.59 8.82 7.61
CA ASP A 77 1.82 9.61 7.43
C ASP A 77 2.92 8.88 6.66
N ARG A 78 2.94 7.54 6.72
CA ARG A 78 3.88 6.67 5.98
C ARG A 78 3.80 6.85 4.47
N HIS A 79 2.69 7.36 3.94
CA HIS A 79 2.49 7.58 2.51
C HIS A 79 2.96 8.97 2.05
N SER A 80 3.57 9.78 2.93
CA SER A 80 4.03 11.13 2.59
C SER A 80 5.10 11.18 1.50
N GLU A 81 5.97 10.17 1.43
CA GLU A 81 7.03 10.01 0.43
C GLU A 81 6.64 9.09 -0.74
N LEU A 82 5.43 8.54 -0.72
CA LEU A 82 4.98 7.61 -1.75
C LEU A 82 4.69 8.36 -3.05
N ILE A 83 5.33 7.95 -4.14
CA ILE A 83 5.05 8.45 -5.49
C ILE A 83 4.41 7.31 -6.30
N PRO A 84 3.08 7.20 -6.40
CA PRO A 84 2.39 5.98 -6.84
C PRO A 84 2.86 5.39 -8.18
N CYS A 85 3.24 6.22 -9.16
CA CYS A 85 3.64 5.74 -10.48
C CYS A 85 5.16 5.57 -10.65
N LEU A 86 5.95 5.95 -9.64
CA LEU A 86 7.41 5.86 -9.66
C LEU A 86 7.95 5.00 -8.50
N ASP A 87 7.09 4.62 -7.55
CA ASP A 87 7.48 3.84 -6.39
C ASP A 87 7.83 2.40 -6.80
N ARG A 88 9.08 2.03 -6.53
CA ARG A 88 9.65 0.74 -6.94
C ARG A 88 8.95 -0.43 -6.24
N ASN A 89 8.57 -0.28 -4.98
CA ASN A 89 7.88 -1.33 -4.23
C ASN A 89 6.50 -1.60 -4.81
N LEU A 90 5.76 -0.55 -5.15
CA LEU A 90 4.44 -0.64 -5.75
C LEU A 90 4.49 -1.29 -7.14
N ILE A 91 5.47 -0.91 -7.95
CA ILE A 91 5.74 -1.54 -9.25
C ILE A 91 6.00 -3.04 -9.10
N TYR A 92 6.82 -3.45 -8.12
CA TYR A 92 7.07 -4.86 -7.86
C TYR A 92 5.83 -5.62 -7.38
N GLN A 93 4.99 -5.01 -6.54
CA GLN A 93 3.75 -5.61 -6.06
C GLN A 93 2.68 -5.76 -7.15
N MET A 94 2.72 -4.91 -8.18
CA MET A 94 1.81 -5.00 -9.32
C MET A 94 2.14 -6.16 -10.26
N ARG A 95 3.37 -6.71 -10.21
CA ARG A 95 3.82 -7.83 -11.06
C ARG A 95 3.46 -7.61 -12.54
N LEU A 96 3.69 -6.40 -13.02
CA LEU A 96 3.42 -6.05 -14.41
C LEU A 96 4.20 -7.00 -15.34
N LYS A 97 3.56 -7.40 -16.44
CA LYS A 97 4.20 -8.12 -17.54
C LYS A 97 4.48 -7.10 -18.63
N LEU A 98 5.71 -6.61 -18.68
CA LEU A 98 6.12 -5.58 -19.61
C LEU A 98 6.77 -6.23 -20.84
N ASP A 99 6.46 -5.68 -22.01
CA ASP A 99 7.14 -6.03 -23.25
C ASP A 99 8.45 -5.23 -23.38
N LEU A 100 9.57 -5.94 -23.28
CA LEU A 100 10.91 -5.35 -23.41
C LEU A 100 11.21 -4.92 -24.86
N SER A 101 10.56 -5.52 -25.86
CA SER A 101 10.76 -5.15 -27.27
C SER A 101 10.18 -3.77 -27.59
N LEU A 102 9.13 -3.38 -26.88
CA LEU A 102 8.49 -2.07 -26.94
C LEU A 102 9.07 -1.08 -25.93
N MET A 103 10.07 -1.49 -25.14
CA MET A 103 10.71 -0.65 -24.12
C MET A 103 9.75 -0.15 -23.02
N GLU A 104 8.66 -0.90 -22.75
CA GLU A 104 7.63 -0.52 -21.76
C GLU A 104 8.18 -0.34 -20.34
N HIS A 105 9.33 -0.93 -20.01
CA HIS A 105 9.97 -0.80 -18.69
C HIS A 105 10.54 0.58 -18.40
N TYR A 106 10.63 1.47 -19.39
CA TYR A 106 10.94 2.89 -19.18
C TYR A 106 9.69 3.75 -18.97
N GLU A 107 8.50 3.21 -19.16
CA GLU A 107 7.25 3.93 -18.97
C GLU A 107 6.86 4.01 -17.48
N ARG A 108 5.95 4.95 -17.18
CA ARG A 108 5.40 5.11 -15.83
C ARG A 108 4.22 4.17 -15.65
N HIS A 109 4.35 3.26 -14.69
CA HIS A 109 3.32 2.27 -14.37
C HIS A 109 2.57 2.69 -13.11
N CYS A 110 1.36 3.22 -13.29
CA CYS A 110 0.52 3.66 -12.19
C CYS A 110 -0.38 2.52 -11.66
N PRO A 111 -0.74 2.54 -10.36
CA PRO A 111 -1.65 1.55 -9.79
C PRO A 111 -3.04 1.53 -10.44
N PRO A 112 -3.69 0.35 -10.51
CA PRO A 112 -5.09 0.25 -10.88
C PRO A 112 -5.97 0.96 -9.83
N TYR A 113 -7.20 1.30 -10.21
CA TYR A 113 -8.08 2.17 -9.42
C TYR A 113 -8.26 1.68 -7.98
N GLU A 114 -8.36 0.38 -7.75
CA GLU A 114 -8.57 -0.20 -6.42
C GLU A 114 -7.36 -0.04 -5.48
N ARG A 115 -6.17 0.19 -6.03
CA ARG A 115 -4.91 0.38 -5.29
C ARG A 115 -4.45 1.83 -5.25
N ARG A 116 -5.26 2.77 -5.74
CA ARG A 116 -4.94 4.20 -5.68
C ARG A 116 -5.31 4.76 -4.31
N PHE A 117 -4.39 5.51 -3.73
CA PHE A 117 -4.64 6.26 -2.51
C PHE A 117 -5.40 7.54 -2.85
N ASN A 118 -6.71 7.55 -2.57
CA ASN A 118 -7.57 8.72 -2.70
C ASN A 118 -7.81 9.34 -1.32
N CYS A 119 -6.73 9.77 -0.67
CA CYS A 119 -6.74 10.35 0.67
C CYS A 119 -5.80 11.56 0.75
N LEU A 120 -6.01 12.41 1.76
CA LEU A 120 -5.17 13.58 2.03
C LEU A 120 -4.05 13.21 2.97
N ILE A 121 -2.81 13.51 2.59
CA ILE A 121 -1.65 13.35 3.47
C ILE A 121 -1.70 14.46 4.53
N PRO A 122 -1.67 14.13 5.82
CA PRO A 122 -1.67 15.14 6.86
C PRO A 122 -0.35 15.92 6.86
N PRO A 123 -0.38 17.21 7.25
CA PRO A 123 0.84 17.98 7.43
C PRO A 123 1.68 17.40 8.58
N PRO A 124 3.01 17.31 8.43
CA PRO A 124 3.86 16.83 9.50
C PRO A 124 3.85 17.77 10.71
N ASN A 125 4.24 17.24 11.86
CA ASN A 125 4.29 18.01 13.10
C ASN A 125 5.20 19.24 12.96
N GLY A 126 4.66 20.42 13.26
CA GLY A 126 5.40 21.69 13.16
C GLY A 126 5.45 22.30 11.76
N TYR A 127 4.72 21.74 10.78
CA TYR A 127 4.59 22.34 9.45
C TYR A 127 4.00 23.75 9.54
N LYS A 128 4.67 24.71 8.89
CA LYS A 128 4.26 26.10 8.80
C LYS A 128 3.56 26.37 7.47
N VAL A 129 2.63 27.32 7.47
CA VAL A 129 1.99 27.80 6.24
C VAL A 129 3.07 28.30 5.27
N PRO A 130 3.12 27.83 4.01
CA PRO A 130 4.10 28.27 3.04
C PRO A 130 4.12 29.79 2.88
N ILE A 131 5.33 30.36 2.73
CA ILE A 131 5.51 31.79 2.48
C ILE A 131 4.78 32.14 1.17
N LYS A 132 4.06 33.27 1.15
CA LYS A 132 3.34 33.70 -0.05
C LYS A 132 4.32 34.24 -1.11
N TRP A 133 3.99 34.03 -2.38
CA TRP A 133 4.65 34.70 -3.49
C TRP A 133 4.56 36.24 -3.32
N PRO A 134 5.60 37.03 -3.62
CA PRO A 134 6.87 36.66 -4.26
C PRO A 134 8.01 36.26 -3.31
N LYS A 135 7.85 36.41 -1.99
CA LYS A 135 8.93 36.13 -1.01
C LYS A 135 9.36 34.67 -1.01
N SER A 136 8.46 33.75 -1.35
CA SER A 136 8.76 32.32 -1.46
C SER A 136 9.75 31.94 -2.57
N ARG A 137 10.16 32.90 -3.42
CA ARG A 137 11.24 32.70 -4.39
C ARG A 137 12.60 32.58 -3.70
N ASP A 138 12.80 33.38 -2.65
CA ASP A 138 14.10 33.56 -2.03
C ASP A 138 14.18 32.86 -0.65
N GLU A 139 13.03 32.60 -0.02
CA GLU A 139 12.93 32.04 1.33
C GLU A 139 11.94 30.88 1.44
N VAL A 140 12.28 29.89 2.28
CA VAL A 140 11.36 28.83 2.71
C VAL A 140 11.59 28.48 4.18
N TRP A 141 10.54 28.00 4.84
CA TRP A 141 10.64 27.51 6.21
C TRP A 141 11.52 26.27 6.30
N LYS A 142 12.58 26.33 7.11
CA LYS A 142 13.44 25.17 7.38
C LYS A 142 12.66 23.98 7.94
N VAL A 143 11.63 24.25 8.77
CA VAL A 143 10.76 23.23 9.38
C VAL A 143 9.86 22.50 8.38
N ASN A 144 9.67 23.03 7.18
CA ASN A 144 8.84 22.40 6.15
C ASN A 144 9.63 21.42 5.27
N ILE A 145 10.94 21.28 5.48
CA ILE A 145 11.81 20.42 4.69
C ILE A 145 11.93 19.06 5.38
N PRO A 146 11.35 17.98 4.84
CA PRO A 146 11.35 16.66 5.48
C PRO A 146 12.75 16.00 5.47
N HIS A 147 13.53 16.21 4.40
CA HIS A 147 14.87 15.66 4.26
C HIS A 147 15.94 16.76 4.30
N THR A 148 16.70 16.79 5.38
CA THR A 148 17.68 17.85 5.63
C THR A 148 19.03 17.64 4.94
N HIS A 149 19.26 16.51 4.26
CA HIS A 149 20.56 16.21 3.66
C HIS A 149 20.95 17.21 2.56
N LEU A 150 20.08 17.40 1.57
CA LEU A 150 20.31 18.39 0.51
C LEU A 150 20.27 19.82 1.06
N ALA A 151 19.41 20.07 2.04
CA ALA A 151 19.35 21.34 2.73
C ALA A 151 20.66 21.67 3.45
N HIS A 152 21.32 20.67 4.04
CA HIS A 152 22.62 20.80 4.68
C HIS A 152 23.73 21.04 3.65
N GLU A 153 23.71 20.32 2.53
CA GLU A 153 24.70 20.52 1.45
C GLU A 153 24.59 21.91 0.79
N LYS A 154 23.37 22.46 0.73
CA LYS A 154 23.04 23.77 0.13
C LYS A 154 22.75 24.87 1.16
N SER A 155 23.23 24.71 2.39
CA SER A 155 22.96 25.68 3.47
C SER A 155 23.66 27.02 3.26
N ASP A 156 24.69 27.05 2.42
CA ASP A 156 25.46 28.24 2.04
C ASP A 156 24.65 29.29 1.25
N GLN A 157 23.54 28.88 0.64
CA GLN A 157 22.71 29.74 -0.19
C GLN A 157 21.65 30.55 0.57
N ASN A 158 21.59 30.45 1.91
CA ASN A 158 20.76 31.27 2.82
C ASN A 158 19.25 31.39 2.49
N TRP A 159 18.69 30.45 1.72
CA TRP A 159 17.27 30.44 1.34
C TRP A 159 16.35 29.80 2.39
N MET A 160 16.91 29.30 3.50
CA MET A 160 16.16 28.68 4.59
C MET A 160 16.07 29.60 5.80
N VAL A 161 14.84 29.87 6.24
CA VAL A 161 14.51 30.73 7.39
C VAL A 161 13.75 29.99 8.49
#